data_AF-A0A182SZW7-F1
#
_entry.id   AF-A0A182SZW7-F1
#
_cell.length_a   1.000
_cell.length_b   1.000
_cell.length_c   1.000
_cell.angle_alpha   90.00
_cell.angle_beta   90.00
_cell.angle_gamma   90.00
#
_symmetry.space_group_name_H-M   'P 1'
#
loop_
_entity.id
_entity.type
_entity.pdbx_description
1 polymer ?
#
loop_
_entity_poly.entity_id
_entity_poly.type
_entity_poly.pdbx_seq_one_letter_code
_entity_poly.pdbx_strand_id
1 'polypeptide(L)'
;MKKGVAFPTCLSVNNCICHFSPARNDPDYLLKENDVVKVDLGAHIDGFIAVTAHTIVVGATPENKCKGRAADVVLAAYHASQAALRLLKEGTGNYAVTDAVQKIASDFKCKPIEGMLSHQLKQFKIDGEKTIIQNPTVAQKKEHEKCEFEKYEVYAMDVLISTGEGLGKEQDTRVAIYKKTEENYMLKLKASRAFFGEVKRKYGSMPFNLRNFEEEAKAKLGVNECVTHKMVEPFQVLYEKH
;
A
#
# COMPACT_ATOMS: atom_id res chain seq x y z
N MET A 1 14.50 16.72 4.05
CA MET A 1 13.68 17.08 2.88
C MET A 1 12.43 17.79 3.37
N LYS A 2 12.10 19.00 2.86
CA LYS A 2 11.04 19.83 3.45
C LYS A 2 9.62 19.50 2.95
N LYS A 3 9.46 18.94 1.75
CA LYS A 3 8.18 18.50 1.17
C LYS A 3 8.41 17.63 -0.05
N GLY A 4 7.43 16.81 -0.44
CA GLY A 4 7.56 15.95 -1.61
C GLY A 4 6.51 14.85 -1.67
N VAL A 5 6.80 13.84 -2.47
CA VAL A 5 6.01 12.60 -2.60
C VAL A 5 6.29 11.71 -1.39
N ALA A 6 5.24 11.31 -0.68
CA ALA A 6 5.34 10.33 0.42
C ALA A 6 5.10 8.90 -0.07
N PHE A 7 4.23 8.73 -1.07
CA PHE A 7 4.01 7.45 -1.72
C PHE A 7 3.83 7.67 -3.23
N PRO A 8 4.58 6.99 -4.11
CA PRO A 8 4.43 7.15 -5.54
C PRO A 8 3.03 6.80 -6.02
N THR A 9 2.54 7.49 -7.06
CA THR A 9 1.25 7.16 -7.65
C THR A 9 1.24 5.73 -8.20
N CYS A 10 0.26 4.95 -7.75
CA CYS A 10 -0.02 3.58 -8.16
C CYS A 10 -1.41 3.49 -8.79
N LEU A 11 -1.54 2.65 -9.81
CA LEU A 11 -2.79 2.36 -10.51
C LEU A 11 -2.98 0.85 -10.62
N SER A 12 -3.58 0.23 -9.61
CA SER A 12 -3.78 -1.22 -9.56
C SER A 12 -5.16 -1.59 -10.12
N VAL A 13 -5.20 -2.35 -11.21
CA VAL A 13 -6.42 -2.66 -11.96
C VAL A 13 -6.96 -4.06 -11.63
N ASN A 14 -8.27 -4.17 -11.43
CA ASN A 14 -8.99 -5.43 -11.19
C ASN A 14 -8.37 -6.27 -10.07
N ASN A 15 -7.87 -7.47 -10.37
CA ASN A 15 -7.28 -8.40 -9.41
C ASN A 15 -5.88 -8.00 -8.93
N CYS A 16 -5.22 -7.00 -9.55
CA CYS A 16 -4.03 -6.39 -8.96
C CYS A 16 -4.44 -5.66 -7.69
N ILE A 17 -3.89 -6.04 -6.53
CA ILE A 17 -4.28 -5.54 -5.21
C ILE A 17 -3.69 -4.15 -4.96
N CYS A 18 -2.37 -3.99 -5.13
CA CYS A 18 -1.65 -2.78 -4.73
C CYS A 18 -0.36 -2.56 -5.53
N HIS A 19 0.20 -1.35 -5.38
CA HIS A 19 1.57 -0.95 -5.78
C HIS A 19 1.94 -1.03 -7.27
N PHE A 20 0.98 -1.18 -8.18
CA PHE A 20 1.28 -1.17 -9.61
C PHE A 20 1.68 0.23 -10.07
N SER A 21 2.97 0.43 -10.33
CA SER A 21 3.54 1.71 -10.77
C SER A 21 4.71 1.44 -11.74
N PRO A 22 4.42 1.00 -12.98
CA PRO A 22 5.41 0.43 -13.89
C PRO A 22 6.53 1.43 -14.20
N ALA A 23 7.73 0.89 -14.45
CA ALA A 23 8.84 1.67 -14.99
C ALA A 23 8.61 2.00 -16.47
N ARG A 24 9.43 2.90 -17.05
CA ARG A 24 9.15 3.47 -18.40
C ARG A 24 9.06 2.42 -19.51
N ASN A 25 9.77 1.30 -19.35
CA ASN A 25 9.86 0.23 -20.35
C ASN A 25 9.20 -1.08 -19.88
N ASP A 26 8.49 -1.07 -18.75
CA ASP A 26 7.71 -2.24 -18.32
C ASP A 26 6.37 -2.27 -19.08
N PRO A 27 5.76 -3.46 -19.27
CA PRO A 27 4.46 -3.56 -19.94
C PRO A 27 3.40 -2.71 -19.24
N ASP A 28 2.68 -1.90 -20.03
CA ASP A 28 1.60 -1.05 -19.55
C ASP A 28 0.23 -1.74 -19.72
N TYR A 29 -0.77 -1.23 -19.01
CA TYR A 29 -2.14 -1.69 -19.08
C TYR A 29 -3.04 -0.60 -19.66
N LEU A 30 -3.66 -0.87 -20.82
CA LEU A 30 -4.66 0.02 -21.38
C LEU A 30 -6.01 -0.20 -20.68
N LEU A 31 -6.50 0.83 -19.97
CA LEU A 31 -7.78 0.82 -19.28
C LEU A 31 -8.95 0.55 -20.23
N LYS A 32 -9.90 -0.25 -19.75
CA LYS A 32 -11.09 -0.70 -20.47
C LYS A 32 -12.34 -0.36 -19.67
N GLU A 33 -13.48 -0.31 -20.36
CA GLU A 33 -14.78 -0.14 -19.71
C GLU A 33 -15.00 -1.26 -18.67
N ASN A 34 -15.57 -0.87 -17.52
CA ASN A 34 -15.82 -1.71 -16.35
C ASN A 34 -14.60 -2.15 -15.53
N ASP A 35 -13.39 -1.70 -15.87
CA ASP A 35 -12.22 -1.94 -15.01
C ASP A 35 -12.40 -1.29 -13.64
N VAL A 36 -12.05 -2.03 -12.58
CA VAL A 36 -11.99 -1.54 -11.20
C VAL A 36 -10.57 -1.05 -10.92
N VAL A 37 -10.35 0.25 -10.96
CA VAL A 37 -9.05 0.90 -10.86
C VAL A 37 -8.86 1.47 -9.46
N LYS A 38 -7.78 1.06 -8.81
CA LYS A 38 -7.37 1.57 -7.50
C LYS A 38 -6.25 2.57 -7.70
N VAL A 39 -6.51 3.83 -7.38
CA VAL A 39 -5.54 4.93 -7.43
C VAL A 39 -5.02 5.16 -6.01
N ASP A 40 -3.71 5.07 -5.82
CA ASP A 40 -3.07 5.29 -4.51
C ASP A 40 -1.85 6.23 -4.67
N LEU A 41 -1.70 7.19 -3.77
CA LEU A 41 -0.62 8.17 -3.77
C LEU A 41 -0.48 8.86 -2.41
N GLY A 42 0.66 9.52 -2.19
CA GLY A 42 0.87 10.31 -0.99
C GLY A 42 1.81 11.48 -1.15
N ALA A 43 1.66 12.47 -0.28
CA ALA A 43 2.51 13.64 -0.16
C ALA A 43 2.95 13.83 1.29
N HIS A 44 4.06 14.55 1.50
CA HIS A 44 4.48 14.97 2.83
C HIS A 44 4.93 16.43 2.85
N ILE A 45 4.79 17.04 4.02
CA ILE A 45 5.38 18.34 4.36
C ILE A 45 6.12 18.14 5.68
N ASP A 46 7.42 18.45 5.68
CA ASP A 46 8.32 18.31 6.83
C ASP A 46 8.26 16.92 7.50
N GLY A 47 8.02 15.89 6.68
CA GLY A 47 7.93 14.51 7.15
C GLY A 47 6.55 14.11 7.68
N PHE A 48 5.60 15.04 7.82
CA PHE A 48 4.21 14.71 8.11
C PHE A 48 3.53 14.22 6.83
N ILE A 49 3.02 13.00 6.87
CA ILE A 49 2.57 12.23 5.70
C ILE A 49 1.05 12.31 5.58
N ALA A 50 0.57 12.47 4.35
CA ALA A 50 -0.80 12.21 3.96
C ALA A 50 -0.78 11.26 2.76
N VAL A 51 -1.40 10.09 2.92
CA VAL A 51 -1.63 9.09 1.86
C VAL A 51 -3.12 8.93 1.65
N THR A 52 -3.51 8.63 0.42
CA THR A 52 -4.91 8.40 0.07
C THR A 52 -5.01 7.41 -1.08
N ALA A 53 -5.97 6.51 -0.96
CA ALA A 53 -6.36 5.61 -2.03
C ALA A 53 -7.85 5.76 -2.37
N HIS A 54 -8.22 5.52 -3.62
CA HIS A 54 -9.59 5.52 -4.07
C HIS A 54 -9.83 4.50 -5.19
N THR A 55 -11.00 3.90 -5.21
CA THR A 55 -11.39 2.90 -6.21
C THR A 55 -12.44 3.48 -7.15
N ILE A 56 -12.16 3.45 -8.45
CA ILE A 56 -13.00 3.97 -9.53
C ILE A 56 -13.37 2.80 -10.44
N VAL A 57 -14.60 2.80 -10.97
CA VAL A 57 -15.01 1.87 -12.03
C VAL A 57 -15.05 2.63 -13.35
N VAL A 58 -14.25 2.22 -14.32
CA VAL A 58 -14.13 2.91 -15.62
C VAL A 58 -15.45 2.85 -16.38
N GLY A 59 -15.95 4.01 -16.81
CA GLY A 59 -17.23 4.13 -17.54
C GLY A 59 -18.48 4.18 -16.64
N ALA A 60 -18.33 4.08 -15.31
CA ALA A 60 -19.47 4.21 -14.41
C ALA A 60 -19.94 5.68 -14.29
N THR A 61 -21.24 5.91 -14.41
CA THR A 61 -21.90 7.21 -14.23
C THR A 61 -23.14 7.07 -13.34
N PRO A 62 -23.81 8.16 -12.92
CA PRO A 62 -25.09 8.07 -12.21
C PRO A 62 -26.16 7.28 -12.98
N GLU A 63 -26.16 7.35 -14.30
CA GLU A 63 -27.07 6.64 -15.21
C GLU A 63 -26.58 5.22 -15.52
N ASN A 64 -25.26 5.04 -15.67
CA ASN A 64 -24.62 3.75 -15.91
C ASN A 64 -23.87 3.26 -14.67
N LYS A 65 -24.61 2.79 -13.66
CA LYS A 65 -24.02 2.33 -12.40
C LYS A 65 -23.25 1.02 -12.59
N CYS A 66 -22.17 0.86 -11.83
CA CYS A 66 -21.49 -0.42 -11.64
C CYS A 66 -22.48 -1.47 -11.09
N LYS A 67 -22.33 -2.74 -11.52
CA LYS A 67 -23.23 -3.85 -11.17
C LYS A 67 -22.44 -5.11 -10.81
N GLY A 68 -23.14 -6.09 -10.22
CA GLY A 68 -22.58 -7.40 -9.91
C GLY A 68 -21.46 -7.33 -8.88
N ARG A 69 -20.50 -8.26 -8.97
CA ARG A 69 -19.42 -8.42 -7.98
C ARG A 69 -18.52 -7.20 -7.83
N ALA A 70 -18.33 -6.41 -8.89
CA ALA A 70 -17.60 -5.15 -8.81
C ALA A 70 -18.34 -4.12 -7.95
N ALA A 71 -19.67 -4.04 -8.03
CA ALA A 71 -20.45 -3.18 -7.15
C ALA A 71 -20.41 -3.67 -5.70
N ASP A 72 -20.55 -4.98 -5.50
CA ASP A 72 -20.52 -5.59 -4.16
C ASP A 72 -19.21 -5.26 -3.42
N VAL A 73 -18.06 -5.46 -4.06
CA VAL A 73 -16.76 -5.24 -3.41
C VAL A 73 -16.45 -3.77 -3.16
N VAL A 74 -16.86 -2.88 -4.07
CA VAL A 74 -16.72 -1.43 -3.88
C VAL A 74 -17.58 -0.96 -2.71
N LEU A 75 -18.83 -1.43 -2.60
CA LEU A 75 -19.71 -1.11 -1.48
C LEU A 75 -19.20 -1.73 -0.17
N ALA A 76 -18.69 -2.97 -0.20
CA ALA A 76 -18.08 -3.61 0.95
C ALA A 76 -16.91 -2.79 1.50
N ALA A 77 -15.97 -2.39 0.64
CA ALA A 77 -14.83 -1.56 1.00
C ALA A 77 -15.28 -0.17 1.52
N TYR A 78 -16.28 0.44 0.88
CA TYR A 78 -16.84 1.71 1.35
C TYR A 78 -17.45 1.60 2.76
N HIS A 79 -18.34 0.64 2.99
CA HIS A 79 -18.96 0.47 4.30
C HIS A 79 -17.94 0.06 5.38
N ALA A 80 -16.96 -0.77 5.03
CA ALA A 80 -15.87 -1.15 5.93
C ALA A 80 -15.00 0.04 6.31
N SER A 81 -14.61 0.89 5.35
CA SER A 81 -13.86 2.13 5.63
C SER A 81 -14.65 3.13 6.47
N GLN A 82 -15.96 3.25 6.25
CA GLN A 82 -16.85 4.08 7.07
C GLN A 82 -16.97 3.57 8.52
N ALA A 83 -16.97 2.25 8.72
CA ALA A 83 -16.95 1.66 10.05
C ALA A 83 -15.58 1.86 10.72
N ALA A 84 -14.49 1.63 10.01
CA ALA A 84 -13.13 1.88 10.50
C ALA A 84 -12.95 3.33 10.95
N LEU A 85 -13.42 4.31 10.16
CA LEU A 85 -13.40 5.73 10.51
C LEU A 85 -14.12 6.03 11.84
N ARG A 86 -15.23 5.33 12.14
CA ARG A 86 -16.01 5.54 13.37
C ARG A 86 -15.40 4.84 14.60
N LEU A 87 -14.60 3.79 14.36
CA LEU A 87 -13.93 3.01 15.38
C LEU A 87 -12.51 3.51 15.69
N LEU A 88 -11.90 4.25 14.76
CA LEU A 88 -10.63 4.96 14.95
C LEU A 88 -10.80 6.15 15.89
N LYS A 89 -10.97 5.85 17.18
CA LYS A 89 -11.09 6.84 18.26
C LYS A 89 -10.38 6.34 19.51
N GLU A 90 -9.98 7.27 20.35
CA GLU A 90 -9.39 7.00 21.67
C GLU A 90 -10.19 5.94 22.43
N GLY A 91 -9.48 5.02 23.11
CA GLY A 91 -10.12 3.98 23.89
C GLY A 91 -10.45 2.71 23.10
N THR A 92 -10.39 2.76 21.77
CA THR A 92 -10.74 1.61 20.93
C THR A 92 -9.50 0.78 20.62
N GLY A 93 -9.60 -0.54 20.79
CA GLY A 93 -8.54 -1.47 20.42
C GLY A 93 -8.50 -1.74 18.90
N ASN A 94 -7.30 -1.94 18.35
CA ASN A 94 -7.11 -2.20 16.92
C ASN A 94 -7.95 -3.36 16.37
N TYR A 95 -8.10 -4.46 17.11
CA TYR A 95 -8.92 -5.59 16.68
C TYR A 95 -10.42 -5.31 16.58
N ALA A 96 -10.95 -4.27 17.24
CA ALA A 96 -12.33 -3.86 17.03
C ALA A 96 -12.57 -3.38 15.59
N VAL A 97 -11.56 -2.70 14.99
CA VAL A 97 -11.58 -2.29 13.59
C VAL A 97 -11.47 -3.52 12.69
N THR A 98 -10.51 -4.41 12.97
CA THR A 98 -10.32 -5.68 12.22
C THR A 98 -11.61 -6.50 12.13
N ASP A 99 -12.27 -6.72 13.26
CA ASP A 99 -13.48 -7.55 13.34
C ASP A 99 -14.67 -6.88 12.62
N ALA A 100 -14.78 -5.55 12.70
CA ALA A 100 -15.81 -4.80 12.00
C ALA A 100 -15.64 -4.85 10.47
N VAL A 101 -14.42 -4.63 9.97
CA VAL A 101 -14.08 -4.74 8.55
C VAL A 101 -14.39 -6.14 8.02
N GLN A 102 -14.00 -7.18 8.77
CA GLN A 102 -14.26 -8.58 8.40
C GLN A 102 -15.76 -8.88 8.33
N LYS A 103 -16.54 -8.43 9.32
CA LYS A 103 -17.99 -8.65 9.37
C LYS A 103 -18.68 -7.97 8.17
N ILE A 104 -18.38 -6.70 7.92
CA ILE A 104 -19.00 -5.96 6.83
C ILE A 104 -18.65 -6.58 5.48
N ALA A 105 -17.39 -6.95 5.25
CA ALA A 105 -17.00 -7.62 4.01
C ALA A 105 -17.81 -8.89 3.77
N SER A 106 -18.07 -9.67 4.82
CA SER A 106 -18.84 -10.93 4.72
C SER A 106 -20.30 -10.73 4.32
N ASP A 107 -20.93 -9.61 4.70
CA ASP A 107 -22.32 -9.28 4.31
C ASP A 107 -22.46 -9.11 2.77
N PHE A 108 -21.36 -8.73 2.10
CA PHE A 108 -21.27 -8.60 0.65
C PHE A 108 -20.66 -9.85 -0.03
N LYS A 109 -20.54 -10.97 0.70
CA LYS A 109 -19.83 -12.18 0.24
C LYS A 109 -18.41 -11.87 -0.26
N CYS A 110 -17.75 -10.94 0.40
CA CYS A 110 -16.38 -10.52 0.11
C CYS A 110 -15.48 -10.85 1.30
N LYS A 111 -14.17 -10.76 1.10
CA LYS A 111 -13.18 -11.02 2.15
C LYS A 111 -12.06 -9.97 2.13
N PRO A 112 -11.65 -9.42 3.29
CA PRO A 112 -10.49 -8.54 3.33
C PRO A 112 -9.22 -9.30 2.90
N ILE A 113 -8.29 -8.62 2.24
CA ILE A 113 -6.98 -9.20 1.92
C ILE A 113 -6.24 -9.56 3.22
N GLU A 114 -5.76 -10.78 3.31
CA GLU A 114 -5.07 -11.33 4.48
C GLU A 114 -3.78 -10.57 4.80
N GLY A 115 -3.61 -10.20 6.07
CA GLY A 115 -2.34 -9.72 6.61
C GLY A 115 -1.94 -8.29 6.22
N MET A 116 -2.77 -7.55 5.47
CA MET A 116 -2.47 -6.15 5.16
C MET A 116 -2.58 -5.27 6.41
N LEU A 117 -1.74 -4.24 6.49
CA LEU A 117 -1.60 -3.38 7.66
C LEU A 117 -1.98 -1.94 7.34
N SER A 118 -2.83 -1.36 8.17
CA SER A 118 -2.95 0.10 8.32
C SER A 118 -1.97 0.57 9.39
N HIS A 119 -1.21 1.63 9.11
CA HIS A 119 -0.11 2.07 9.96
C HIS A 119 -0.41 3.38 10.69
N GLN A 120 0.07 3.48 11.93
CA GLN A 120 0.29 4.78 12.58
C GLN A 120 1.31 5.57 11.75
N LEU A 121 1.04 6.86 11.54
CA LEU A 121 1.96 7.79 10.92
C LEU A 121 2.68 8.60 12.00
N LYS A 122 4.00 8.74 11.87
CA LYS A 122 4.81 9.68 12.65
C LYS A 122 5.61 10.57 11.69
N GLN A 123 6.21 11.64 12.21
CA GLN A 123 7.07 12.49 11.39
C GLN A 123 8.22 11.65 10.80
N PHE A 124 8.34 11.65 9.46
CA PHE A 124 9.29 10.88 8.67
C PHE A 124 9.13 9.34 8.73
N LYS A 125 8.04 8.81 9.28
CA LYS A 125 7.79 7.36 9.40
C LYS A 125 6.37 7.02 8.92
N ILE A 126 6.28 6.36 7.76
CA ILE A 126 5.01 5.94 7.14
C ILE A 126 4.44 4.66 7.77
N ASP A 127 5.31 3.91 8.45
CA ASP A 127 5.09 2.58 9.01
C ASP A 127 5.39 2.59 10.51
N GLY A 128 4.60 3.34 11.27
CA GLY A 128 4.64 3.33 12.73
C GLY A 128 4.35 1.94 13.32
N GLU A 129 4.76 1.74 14.57
CA GLU A 129 4.66 0.46 15.27
C GLU A 129 3.22 0.02 15.55
N LYS A 130 2.32 0.97 15.88
CA LYS A 130 0.92 0.63 16.09
C LYS A 130 0.24 0.41 14.75
N THR A 131 -0.29 -0.80 14.55
CA THR A 131 -0.94 -1.20 13.31
C THR A 131 -2.33 -1.79 13.54
N ILE A 132 -3.13 -1.77 12.47
CA ILE A 132 -4.40 -2.50 12.36
C ILE A 132 -4.22 -3.52 11.25
N ILE A 133 -4.35 -4.79 11.58
CA ILE A 133 -4.25 -5.90 10.62
C ILE A 133 -5.64 -6.29 10.13
N GLN A 134 -5.83 -6.50 8.83
CA GLN A 134 -7.06 -7.06 8.26
C GLN A 134 -6.93 -8.56 7.97
N ASN A 135 -8.00 -9.31 8.25
CA ASN A 135 -8.10 -10.75 8.02
C ASN A 135 -6.81 -11.53 8.40
N PRO A 136 -6.31 -11.44 9.65
CA PRO A 136 -5.08 -12.12 10.04
C PRO A 136 -5.26 -13.64 10.12
N THR A 137 -4.22 -14.39 9.73
CA THR A 137 -4.11 -15.81 10.06
C THR A 137 -4.03 -16.03 11.58
N VAL A 138 -4.21 -17.28 12.03
CA VAL A 138 -4.06 -17.65 13.44
C VAL A 138 -2.65 -17.32 13.96
N ALA A 139 -1.61 -17.50 13.13
CA ALA A 139 -0.24 -17.17 13.49
C ALA A 139 -0.05 -15.65 13.60
N GLN A 140 -0.46 -14.89 12.58
CA GLN A 140 -0.39 -13.44 12.57
C GLN A 140 -1.16 -12.83 13.74
N LYS A 141 -2.34 -13.37 14.10
CA LYS A 141 -3.13 -12.87 15.23
C LYS A 141 -2.43 -13.06 16.58
N LYS A 142 -1.56 -14.06 16.71
CA LYS A 142 -0.76 -14.30 17.92
C LYS A 142 0.45 -13.36 18.01
N GLU A 143 1.05 -13.05 16.86
CA GLU A 143 2.27 -12.23 16.77
C GLU A 143 1.97 -10.73 16.69
N HIS A 144 0.83 -10.34 16.11
CA HIS A 144 0.45 -8.95 15.93
C HIS A 144 0.00 -8.34 17.26
N GLU A 145 0.74 -7.32 17.68
CA GLU A 145 0.53 -6.63 18.94
C GLU A 145 -0.88 -6.00 19.02
N LYS A 146 -1.51 -6.16 20.18
CA LYS A 146 -2.77 -5.47 20.50
C LYS A 146 -2.41 -4.08 20.99
N CYS A 147 -3.03 -3.06 20.40
CA CYS A 147 -2.87 -1.69 20.85
C CYS A 147 -4.22 -0.99 20.98
N GLU A 148 -4.23 0.05 21.79
CA GLU A 148 -5.34 0.98 21.95
C GLU A 148 -4.96 2.30 21.28
N PHE A 149 -5.93 2.93 20.61
CA PHE A 149 -5.74 4.24 20.01
C PHE A 149 -5.74 5.33 21.08
N GLU A 150 -4.85 6.30 20.93
CA GLU A 150 -4.65 7.40 21.87
C GLU A 150 -4.90 8.76 21.20
N LYS A 151 -5.09 9.81 22.01
CA LYS A 151 -5.18 11.17 21.49
C LYS A 151 -3.90 11.57 20.77
N TYR A 152 -4.05 12.41 19.75
CA TYR A 152 -2.96 12.99 18.95
C TYR A 152 -2.18 12.00 18.09
N GLU A 153 -2.65 10.75 17.98
CA GLU A 153 -2.14 9.81 16.99
C GLU A 153 -2.73 10.07 15.60
N VAL A 154 -1.96 9.74 14.57
CA VAL A 154 -2.37 9.83 13.16
C VAL A 154 -2.24 8.44 12.54
N TYR A 155 -3.20 8.04 11.72
CA TYR A 155 -3.22 6.73 11.07
C TYR A 155 -3.51 6.85 9.57
N ALA A 156 -2.82 6.05 8.77
CA ALA A 156 -3.22 5.74 7.39
C ALA A 156 -4.10 4.48 7.43
N MET A 157 -5.42 4.67 7.41
CA MET A 157 -6.38 3.56 7.35
C MET A 157 -6.50 3.06 5.91
N ASP A 158 -6.11 1.81 5.68
CA ASP A 158 -6.16 1.14 4.37
C ASP A 158 -7.09 -0.08 4.44
N VAL A 159 -8.05 -0.14 3.51
CA VAL A 159 -9.11 -1.16 3.48
C VAL A 159 -9.12 -1.82 2.11
N LEU A 160 -8.55 -3.03 2.05
CA LEU A 160 -8.41 -3.80 0.82
C LEU A 160 -9.35 -5.01 0.87
N ILE A 161 -10.41 -5.00 0.07
CA ILE A 161 -11.42 -6.07 0.04
C ILE A 161 -11.39 -6.79 -1.31
N SER A 162 -11.47 -8.11 -1.29
CA SER A 162 -11.54 -9.01 -2.44
C SER A 162 -12.93 -9.62 -2.61
N THR A 163 -13.30 -9.85 -3.87
CA THR A 163 -14.45 -10.70 -4.23
C THR A 163 -14.17 -12.19 -4.09
N GLY A 164 -12.90 -12.59 -3.98
CA GLY A 164 -12.41 -13.97 -3.87
C GLY A 164 -11.98 -14.35 -2.45
N GLU A 165 -10.88 -15.11 -2.34
CA GLU A 165 -10.41 -15.71 -1.08
C GLU A 165 -9.62 -14.73 -0.19
N GLY A 166 -9.30 -13.55 -0.71
CA GLY A 166 -8.56 -12.53 0.04
C GLY A 166 -7.09 -12.90 0.25
N LEU A 167 -6.51 -13.69 -0.65
CA LEU A 167 -5.11 -14.15 -0.57
C LEU A 167 -4.27 -13.47 -1.65
N GLY A 168 -3.48 -12.48 -1.25
CA GLY A 168 -2.56 -11.79 -2.16
C GLY A 168 -1.33 -12.65 -2.49
N LYS A 169 -0.96 -12.70 -3.76
CA LYS A 169 0.23 -13.41 -4.25
C LYS A 169 1.05 -12.54 -5.18
N GLU A 170 2.37 -12.69 -5.11
CA GLU A 170 3.26 -12.14 -6.12
C GLU A 170 3.08 -12.87 -7.45
N GLN A 171 3.31 -12.16 -8.55
CA GLN A 171 3.36 -12.69 -9.92
C GLN A 171 4.65 -12.19 -10.59
N ASP A 172 4.76 -12.33 -11.92
CA ASP A 172 5.95 -11.91 -12.67
C ASP A 172 6.09 -10.37 -12.83
N THR A 173 5.19 -9.60 -12.22
CA THR A 173 5.24 -8.14 -12.27
C THR A 173 6.43 -7.61 -11.49
N ARG A 174 7.23 -6.78 -12.16
CA ARG A 174 8.42 -6.19 -11.56
C ARG A 174 8.07 -5.18 -10.49
N VAL A 175 8.79 -5.25 -9.36
CA VAL A 175 8.76 -4.22 -8.33
C VAL A 175 9.40 -2.94 -8.86
N ALA A 176 8.70 -1.83 -8.69
CA ALA A 176 9.19 -0.51 -9.05
C ALA A 176 9.27 0.45 -7.84
N ILE A 177 8.58 0.12 -6.74
CA ILE A 177 8.49 0.96 -5.55
C ILE A 177 9.34 0.37 -4.43
N TYR A 178 10.09 1.26 -3.79
CA TYR A 178 11.04 0.90 -2.74
C TYR A 178 11.05 1.97 -1.65
N LYS A 179 11.46 1.61 -0.43
CA LYS A 179 11.68 2.56 0.68
C LYS A 179 13.03 2.30 1.34
N LYS A 180 13.69 3.37 1.78
CA LYS A 180 14.93 3.24 2.58
C LYS A 180 14.58 2.74 3.98
N THR A 181 15.34 1.78 4.49
CA THR A 181 15.23 1.31 5.89
C THR A 181 16.25 2.03 6.78
N GLU A 182 16.33 1.64 8.05
CA GLU A 182 17.35 2.12 8.99
C GLU A 182 18.63 1.27 8.97
N GLU A 183 18.63 0.17 8.21
CA GLU A 183 19.76 -0.77 8.12
C GLU A 183 21.00 -0.11 7.50
N ASN A 184 22.16 -0.44 8.07
CA ASN A 184 23.45 0.07 7.63
C ASN A 184 24.34 -1.06 7.15
N TYR A 185 24.76 -0.98 5.89
CA TYR A 185 25.67 -1.93 5.26
C TYR A 185 26.68 -1.20 4.37
N MET A 186 27.90 -1.73 4.30
CA MET A 186 28.97 -1.20 3.46
C MET A 186 28.84 -1.75 2.03
N LEU A 187 28.11 -1.02 1.18
CA LEU A 187 27.87 -1.39 -0.22
C LEU A 187 29.19 -1.53 -1.01
N LYS A 188 29.35 -2.67 -1.68
CA LYS A 188 30.55 -3.05 -2.44
C LYS A 188 30.52 -2.50 -3.86
N LEU A 189 29.36 -2.46 -4.52
CA LEU A 189 29.27 -1.97 -5.89
C LEU A 189 29.23 -0.43 -5.94
N LYS A 190 29.97 0.15 -6.89
CA LYS A 190 29.94 1.60 -7.15
C LYS A 190 28.54 2.08 -7.54
N ALA A 191 27.81 1.28 -8.31
CA ALA A 191 26.43 1.56 -8.71
C ALA A 191 25.49 1.66 -7.50
N SER A 192 25.55 0.71 -6.57
CA SER A 192 24.73 0.69 -5.36
C SER A 192 25.03 1.87 -4.44
N ARG A 193 26.31 2.22 -4.25
CA ARG A 193 26.68 3.43 -3.48
C ARG A 193 26.10 4.70 -4.08
N ALA A 194 26.19 4.85 -5.40
CA ALA A 194 25.62 6.00 -6.10
C ALA A 194 24.10 6.05 -5.98
N PHE A 195 23.41 4.92 -6.22
CA PHE A 195 21.97 4.78 -6.06
C PHE A 195 21.51 5.14 -4.65
N PHE A 196 22.11 4.54 -3.62
CA PHE A 196 21.72 4.77 -2.23
C PHE A 196 22.00 6.20 -1.76
N GLY A 197 23.09 6.81 -2.24
CA GLY A 197 23.38 8.23 -2.02
C GLY A 197 22.30 9.14 -2.62
N GLU A 198 21.83 8.82 -3.83
CA GLU A 198 20.71 9.53 -4.45
C GLU A 198 19.40 9.33 -3.68
N VAL A 199 19.11 8.11 -3.22
CA VAL A 199 17.93 7.81 -2.37
C VAL A 199 17.91 8.66 -1.11
N LYS A 200 19.02 8.67 -0.36
CA LYS A 200 19.14 9.49 0.87
C LYS A 200 18.89 10.98 0.61
N ARG A 201 19.41 11.50 -0.49
CA ARG A 201 19.31 12.93 -0.84
C ARG A 201 17.92 13.30 -1.36
N LYS A 202 17.34 12.50 -2.25
CA LYS A 202 16.08 12.81 -2.96
C LYS A 202 14.83 12.35 -2.22
N TYR A 203 14.86 11.18 -1.56
CA TYR A 203 13.68 10.52 -1.00
C TYR A 203 13.72 10.37 0.53
N GLY A 204 14.91 10.39 1.14
CA GLY A 204 15.03 10.28 2.60
C GLY A 204 14.49 8.93 3.10
N SER A 205 13.44 8.97 3.93
CA SER A 205 12.71 7.78 4.40
C SER A 205 11.42 7.49 3.61
N MET A 206 11.06 8.33 2.64
CA MET A 206 9.81 8.15 1.89
C MET A 206 9.97 7.08 0.80
N PRO A 207 8.92 6.26 0.56
CA PRO A 207 8.82 5.42 -0.62
C PRO A 207 9.04 6.18 -1.94
N PHE A 208 9.68 5.53 -2.90
CA PHE A 208 10.05 6.10 -4.20
C PHE A 208 9.92 5.08 -5.32
N ASN A 209 9.79 5.57 -6.56
CA ASN A 209 9.72 4.73 -7.75
C ASN A 209 11.05 4.80 -8.55
N LEU A 210 11.55 3.64 -9.02
CA LEU A 210 12.77 3.56 -9.85
C LEU A 210 12.70 4.38 -11.15
N ARG A 211 11.51 4.62 -11.71
CA ARG A 211 11.33 5.43 -12.94
C ARG A 211 11.71 6.91 -12.78
N ASN A 212 11.85 7.37 -11.54
CA ASN A 212 12.22 8.74 -11.20
C ASN A 212 13.74 8.96 -11.18
N PHE A 213 14.54 7.92 -11.40
CA PHE A 213 15.98 8.02 -11.60
C PHE A 213 16.26 8.36 -13.06
N GLU A 214 17.22 9.26 -13.31
CA GLU A 214 17.60 9.66 -14.67
C GLU A 214 18.14 8.47 -15.46
N GLU A 215 18.97 7.64 -14.82
CA GLU A 215 19.54 6.43 -15.40
C GLU A 215 18.87 5.17 -14.81
N GLU A 216 17.66 4.85 -15.26
CA GLU A 216 16.85 3.73 -14.76
C GLU A 216 17.61 2.39 -14.76
N ALA A 217 18.40 2.10 -15.80
CA ALA A 217 19.19 0.87 -15.88
C ALA A 217 20.26 0.78 -14.77
N LYS A 218 20.92 1.88 -14.43
CA LYS A 218 21.88 1.92 -13.32
C LYS A 218 21.18 1.80 -11.97
N ALA A 219 19.98 2.39 -11.82
CA ALA A 219 19.17 2.26 -10.62
C ALA A 219 18.74 0.80 -10.39
N LYS A 220 18.29 0.11 -11.44
CA LYS A 220 17.96 -1.33 -11.41
C LYS A 220 19.14 -2.21 -11.00
N LEU A 221 20.36 -1.88 -11.41
CA LEU A 221 21.56 -2.59 -10.96
C LEU A 221 21.90 -2.30 -9.48
N GLY A 222 21.78 -1.05 -9.07
CA GLY A 222 22.14 -0.62 -7.71
C GLY A 222 21.15 -1.07 -6.62
N VAL A 223 19.86 -1.18 -6.95
CA VAL A 223 18.83 -1.54 -5.98
C VAL A 223 18.97 -2.99 -5.48
N ASN A 224 19.44 -3.91 -6.32
CA ASN A 224 19.53 -5.34 -5.98
C ASN A 224 20.43 -5.62 -4.76
N GLU A 225 21.60 -4.97 -4.68
CA GLU A 225 22.49 -5.11 -3.52
C GLU A 225 21.85 -4.47 -2.28
N CYS A 226 21.19 -3.32 -2.44
CA CYS A 226 20.52 -2.62 -1.34
C CYS A 226 19.38 -3.45 -0.74
N VAL A 227 18.60 -4.15 -1.57
CA VAL A 227 17.53 -5.06 -1.13
C VAL A 227 18.11 -6.30 -0.46
N THR A 228 19.12 -6.93 -1.06
CA THR A 228 19.80 -8.10 -0.48
C THR A 228 20.31 -7.84 0.94
N HIS A 229 20.81 -6.62 1.19
CA HIS A 229 21.31 -6.20 2.50
C HIS A 229 20.30 -5.40 3.31
N LYS A 230 19.01 -5.46 2.96
CA LYS A 230 17.88 -4.84 3.68
C LYS A 230 17.99 -3.32 3.89
N MET A 231 18.90 -2.64 3.19
CA MET A 231 19.03 -1.17 3.24
C MET A 231 17.86 -0.46 2.57
N VAL A 232 17.20 -1.17 1.66
CA VAL A 232 16.02 -0.75 0.92
C VAL A 232 15.03 -1.90 0.90
N GLU A 233 13.77 -1.64 1.17
CA GLU A 233 12.70 -2.63 1.13
C GLU A 233 11.83 -2.47 -0.12
N PRO A 234 11.42 -3.57 -0.78
CA PRO A 234 10.50 -3.55 -1.91
C PRO A 234 9.04 -3.45 -1.47
N PHE A 235 8.24 -2.69 -2.22
CA PHE A 235 6.78 -2.74 -2.13
C PHE A 235 6.26 -3.65 -3.23
N GLN A 236 6.00 -4.90 -2.87
CA GLN A 236 5.59 -5.95 -3.81
C GLN A 236 4.25 -5.62 -4.49
N VAL A 237 4.13 -5.98 -5.77
CA VAL A 237 2.85 -5.92 -6.48
C VAL A 237 2.13 -7.24 -6.24
N LEU A 238 1.03 -7.18 -5.49
CA LEU A 238 0.24 -8.35 -5.15
C LEU A 238 -0.97 -8.49 -6.05
N TYR A 239 -1.38 -9.72 -6.29
CA TYR A 239 -2.54 -10.08 -7.09
C TYR A 239 -3.43 -11.08 -6.35
N GLU A 240 -4.73 -10.94 -6.54
CA GLU A 240 -5.68 -12.02 -6.31
C GLU A 240 -5.63 -13.03 -7.46
N LYS A 241 -5.95 -14.27 -7.14
CA LYS A 241 -6.38 -15.29 -8.09
C LYS A 241 -7.66 -14.81 -8.80
N HIS A 242 -7.66 -15.00 -10.12
CA HIS A 242 -8.79 -14.69 -10.99
C HIS A 242 -10.05 -15.47 -10.63
#